data_AF-A0A9R1SAU5-F1
#
_entry.id   AF-A0A9R1SAU5-F1
#
_cell.length_a   1.000
_cell.length_b   1.000
_cell.length_c   1.000
_cell.angle_alpha   90.00
_cell.angle_beta   90.00
_cell.angle_gamma   90.00
#
_symmetry.space_group_name_H-M   'P 1'
#
loop_
_entity.id
_entity.type
_entity.pdbx_description
1 polymer ?
#
loop_
_entity_poly.entity_id
_entity_poly.type
_entity_poly.pdbx_seq_one_letter_code
_entity_poly.pdbx_strand_id
1 'polypeptide(L)'
;MEDSDVHNLRTESLKQQYDLVKKRTAAQDSYSYGSHVMQYGSLDLNAQQLFLYIGSNPANNNTTFVEDNSLPSFSRAVNQRDADLVYFWHKYQKLAESSPEKNDARKQLLEMMGHRSHIDNSVELIGNLLFGFADGPMVLNTIRPAGEPLADDWSCLKSTVRAFESQCGSLAQYGMKHMRSFANICNAGILPEAMVKVAAQACTSIPTNPWSATHRGFSA
;
A
#
# COMPACT_ATOMS: atom_id res chain seq x y z
N MET A 1 9.12 -17.52 3.23
CA MET A 1 8.22 -18.68 3.18
C MET A 1 8.84 -19.77 2.34
N GLU A 2 8.83 -19.68 1.00
CA GLU A 2 9.42 -20.74 0.14
C GLU A 2 10.88 -21.10 0.50
N ASP A 3 11.67 -20.10 0.88
CA ASP A 3 13.00 -20.28 1.46
C ASP A 3 12.98 -21.15 2.74
N SER A 4 12.15 -20.76 3.70
CA SER A 4 12.02 -21.44 4.99
C SER A 4 11.45 -22.85 4.87
N ASP A 5 10.69 -23.13 3.80
CA ASP A 5 10.09 -24.44 3.53
C ASP A 5 11.13 -25.48 3.12
N VAL A 6 12.28 -25.07 2.58
CA VAL A 6 13.28 -25.97 1.99
C VAL A 6 14.57 -26.07 2.80
N HIS A 7 14.88 -25.11 3.67
CA HIS A 7 16.14 -25.09 4.44
C HIS A 7 16.02 -25.64 5.87
N ASN A 8 17.17 -26.06 6.41
CA ASN A 8 17.36 -26.31 7.83
C ASN A 8 17.48 -24.98 8.60
N LEU A 9 16.41 -24.59 9.28
CA LEU A 9 16.28 -23.31 9.98
C LEU A 9 17.13 -23.20 11.25
N ARG A 10 17.78 -24.30 11.66
CA ARG A 10 18.81 -24.28 12.72
C ARG A 10 20.17 -23.78 12.21
N THR A 11 20.36 -23.79 10.90
CA THR A 11 21.62 -23.39 10.24
C THR A 11 21.51 -22.07 9.50
N GLU A 12 20.30 -21.66 9.15
CA GLU A 12 20.02 -20.39 8.48
C GLU A 12 19.70 -19.27 9.49
N SER A 13 20.47 -18.19 9.40
CA SER A 13 20.29 -16.97 10.19
C SER A 13 19.24 -16.04 9.59
N LEU A 14 18.68 -15.16 10.42
CA LEU A 14 17.82 -14.06 9.98
C LEU A 14 18.50 -13.18 8.92
N LYS A 15 19.82 -12.97 9.01
CA LYS A 15 20.58 -12.21 8.02
C LYS A 15 20.56 -12.88 6.65
N GLN A 16 20.85 -14.18 6.60
CA GLN A 16 20.92 -14.95 5.37
C GLN A 16 19.58 -14.95 4.63
N GLN A 17 18.49 -15.20 5.37
CA GLN A 17 17.15 -15.11 4.80
C GLN A 17 16.84 -13.70 4.29
N TYR A 18 17.19 -12.66 5.06
CA TYR A 18 16.97 -11.28 4.63
C TYR A 18 17.68 -10.99 3.31
N ASP A 19 18.96 -11.36 3.16
CA ASP A 19 19.73 -11.08 1.95
C ASP A 19 19.18 -11.86 0.74
N LEU A 20 18.75 -13.11 0.95
CA LEU A 20 18.10 -13.93 -0.07
C LEU A 20 16.76 -13.33 -0.54
N VAL A 21 15.91 -12.95 0.42
CA VAL A 21 14.61 -12.32 0.13
C VAL A 21 14.81 -10.97 -0.55
N LYS A 22 15.76 -10.16 -0.07
CA LYS A 22 16.13 -8.88 -0.68
C LYS A 22 16.52 -9.06 -2.15
N LYS A 23 17.42 -9.99 -2.44
CA LYS A 23 17.89 -10.28 -3.81
C LYS A 23 16.75 -10.72 -4.72
N ARG A 24 15.86 -11.59 -4.24
CA ARG A 24 14.69 -12.05 -5.01
C ARG A 24 13.71 -10.91 -5.28
N THR A 25 13.40 -10.12 -4.27
CA THR A 25 12.39 -9.04 -4.34
C THR A 25 12.89 -7.82 -5.14
N ALA A 26 14.21 -7.64 -5.27
CA ALA A 26 14.80 -6.58 -6.10
C ALA A 26 14.58 -6.76 -7.61
N ALA A 27 14.05 -7.92 -8.05
CA ALA A 27 13.81 -8.24 -9.46
C ALA A 27 15.06 -8.01 -10.32
N GLN A 28 16.17 -8.69 -9.96
CA GLN A 28 17.49 -8.55 -10.59
C GLN A 28 18.02 -7.10 -10.52
N ASP A 29 17.84 -6.44 -9.38
CA ASP A 29 18.22 -5.04 -9.12
C ASP A 29 17.60 -4.01 -10.08
N SER A 30 16.64 -4.41 -10.92
CA SER A 30 15.92 -3.51 -11.82
C SER A 30 14.83 -2.72 -11.10
N TYR A 31 14.27 -3.29 -10.02
CA TYR A 31 13.11 -2.78 -9.28
C TYR A 31 11.87 -2.50 -10.15
N SER A 32 11.88 -2.91 -11.42
CA SER A 32 10.79 -2.68 -12.40
C SER A 32 9.48 -3.34 -11.97
N TYR A 33 9.59 -4.53 -11.37
CA TYR A 33 8.49 -5.31 -10.80
C TYR A 33 8.79 -5.74 -9.35
N GLY A 34 9.70 -5.01 -8.71
CA GLY A 34 10.29 -5.38 -7.42
C GLY A 34 10.19 -4.25 -6.39
N SER A 35 10.81 -4.48 -5.24
CA SER A 35 10.91 -3.49 -4.18
C SER A 35 12.18 -3.66 -3.37
N HIS A 36 12.46 -2.67 -2.52
CA HIS A 36 13.57 -2.73 -1.58
C HIS A 36 13.07 -3.36 -0.28
N VAL A 37 13.63 -4.53 0.07
CA VAL A 37 13.38 -5.16 1.37
C VAL A 37 14.23 -4.43 2.41
N MET A 38 13.55 -3.89 3.43
CA MET A 38 14.15 -3.04 4.45
C MET A 38 14.30 -3.77 5.79
N GLN A 39 15.22 -3.34 6.64
CA GLN A 39 15.37 -3.80 8.03
C GLN A 39 15.31 -2.61 8.97
N TYR A 40 14.72 -2.81 10.16
CA TYR A 40 14.58 -1.78 11.20
C TYR A 40 14.73 -2.42 12.59
N GLY A 41 15.02 -1.62 13.60
CA GLY A 41 15.16 -2.08 14.99
C GLY A 41 16.54 -2.69 15.29
N SER A 42 16.56 -3.67 16.20
CA SER A 42 17.77 -4.34 16.70
C SER A 42 18.38 -5.29 15.67
N LEU A 43 19.33 -4.78 14.86
CA LEU A 43 19.98 -5.56 13.79
C LEU A 43 20.94 -6.63 14.32
N ASP A 44 21.30 -6.62 15.60
CA ASP A 44 22.05 -7.70 16.26
C ASP A 44 21.31 -9.04 16.24
N LEU A 45 19.96 -9.00 16.18
CA LEU A 45 19.13 -10.19 16.03
C LEU A 45 19.40 -10.93 14.71
N ASN A 46 19.96 -10.27 13.70
CA ASN A 46 20.26 -10.88 12.41
C ASN A 46 21.23 -12.08 12.51
N ALA A 47 22.05 -12.15 13.56
CA ALA A 47 22.95 -13.27 13.82
C ALA A 47 22.22 -14.52 14.36
N GLN A 48 20.97 -14.39 14.80
CA GLN A 48 20.20 -15.50 15.35
C GLN A 48 19.63 -16.42 14.27
N GLN A 49 19.50 -17.68 14.63
CA GLN A 49 18.97 -18.72 13.76
C GLN A 49 17.44 -18.64 13.67
N LEU A 50 16.90 -18.87 12.46
CA LEU A 50 15.47 -18.77 12.17
C LEU A 50 14.61 -19.68 13.06
N PHE A 51 15.14 -20.85 13.47
CA PHE A 51 14.37 -21.81 14.26
C PHE A 51 13.85 -21.26 15.60
N LEU A 52 14.51 -20.22 16.15
CA LEU A 52 14.08 -19.58 17.40
C LEU A 52 12.74 -18.87 17.26
N TYR A 53 12.36 -18.52 16.03
CA TYR A 53 11.16 -17.72 15.71
C TYR A 53 10.06 -18.56 15.06
N ILE A 54 10.43 -19.44 14.13
CA ILE A 54 9.48 -20.16 13.27
C ILE A 54 9.62 -21.69 13.36
N GLY A 55 10.46 -22.20 14.27
CA GLY A 55 10.74 -23.63 14.40
C GLY A 55 11.57 -24.18 13.24
N SER A 56 11.68 -25.50 13.12
CA SER A 56 12.37 -26.16 12.00
C SER A 56 11.66 -27.46 11.65
N ASN A 57 11.47 -27.71 10.36
CA ASN A 57 10.92 -28.96 9.86
C ASN A 57 11.98 -30.07 9.93
N PRO A 58 11.76 -31.17 10.69
CA PRO A 58 12.72 -32.27 10.76
C PRO A 58 13.06 -32.92 9.42
N ALA A 59 12.15 -32.84 8.43
CA ALA A 59 12.40 -33.34 7.08
C ALA A 59 13.56 -32.61 6.37
N ASN A 60 13.85 -31.38 6.79
CA ASN A 60 14.87 -30.51 6.18
C ASN A 60 16.21 -30.57 6.92
N ASN A 61 16.42 -31.49 7.87
CA ASN A 61 17.65 -31.51 8.67
C ASN A 61 18.94 -31.61 7.83
N ASN A 62 18.85 -32.24 6.65
CA ASN A 62 19.98 -32.42 5.74
C ASN A 62 20.12 -31.30 4.69
N THR A 63 19.20 -30.32 4.63
CA THR A 63 19.23 -29.23 3.67
C THR A 63 19.79 -27.96 4.31
N THR A 64 21.08 -27.97 4.60
CA THR A 64 21.77 -26.80 5.16
C THR A 64 21.78 -25.64 4.18
N PHE A 65 21.69 -24.41 4.71
CA PHE A 65 21.82 -23.21 3.88
C PHE A 65 23.21 -23.13 3.24
N VAL A 66 23.27 -22.77 1.96
CA VAL A 66 24.50 -22.52 1.20
C VAL A 66 24.42 -21.11 0.62
N GLU A 67 25.52 -20.36 0.67
CA GLU A 67 25.53 -18.93 0.29
C GLU A 67 25.19 -18.67 -1.19
N ASP A 68 25.43 -19.65 -2.06
CA ASP A 68 25.03 -19.64 -3.47
C ASP A 68 23.55 -19.97 -3.72
N ASN A 69 22.76 -20.22 -2.66
CA ASN A 69 21.33 -20.48 -2.80
C ASN A 69 20.64 -19.30 -3.49
N SER A 70 19.83 -19.61 -4.49
CA SER A 70 19.04 -18.64 -5.20
C SER A 70 17.59 -19.11 -5.27
N LEU A 71 16.66 -18.24 -4.91
CA LEU A 71 15.25 -18.49 -5.13
C LEU A 71 14.89 -18.24 -6.60
N PRO A 72 13.93 -19.00 -7.17
CA PRO A 72 13.44 -18.74 -8.50
C PRO A 72 12.97 -17.29 -8.68
N SER A 73 13.44 -16.64 -9.73
CA SER A 73 13.00 -15.30 -10.11
C SER A 73 11.59 -15.37 -10.70
N PHE A 74 10.77 -14.36 -10.42
CA PHE A 74 9.49 -14.19 -11.09
C PHE A 74 9.69 -13.43 -12.40
N SER A 75 8.93 -13.79 -13.42
CA SER A 75 8.96 -13.10 -14.72
C SER A 75 8.01 -11.90 -14.79
N ARG A 76 6.98 -11.87 -13.93
CA ARG A 76 5.97 -10.80 -13.86
C ARG A 76 5.43 -10.66 -12.44
N ALA A 77 5.23 -9.43 -11.99
CA ALA A 77 4.49 -9.12 -10.77
C ALA A 77 3.44 -8.04 -11.06
N VAL A 78 2.41 -7.98 -10.22
CA VAL A 78 1.36 -6.95 -10.29
C VAL A 78 1.52 -6.06 -9.07
N ASN A 79 1.41 -4.75 -9.25
CA ASN A 79 1.39 -3.82 -8.12
C ASN A 79 0.23 -4.16 -7.18
N GLN A 80 0.47 -4.21 -5.87
CA GLN A 80 -0.56 -4.56 -4.88
C GLN A 80 -1.80 -3.67 -4.99
N ARG A 81 -1.65 -2.39 -5.36
CA ARG A 81 -2.77 -1.47 -5.55
C ARG A 81 -3.59 -1.79 -6.80
N ASP A 82 -3.02 -2.46 -7.79
CA ASP A 82 -3.68 -2.79 -9.06
C ASP A 82 -4.24 -4.22 -9.08
N ALA A 83 -3.88 -5.05 -8.10
CA ALA A 83 -4.34 -6.43 -8.01
C ALA A 83 -5.87 -6.55 -8.06
N ASP A 84 -6.61 -5.68 -7.37
CA ASP A 84 -8.07 -5.66 -7.42
C ASP A 84 -8.59 -5.34 -8.83
N LEU A 85 -8.01 -4.35 -9.51
CA LEU A 85 -8.40 -3.99 -10.89
C LEU A 85 -8.13 -5.15 -11.86
N VAL A 86 -6.98 -5.80 -11.72
CA VAL A 86 -6.63 -6.98 -12.52
C VAL A 86 -7.63 -8.11 -12.27
N TYR A 87 -8.04 -8.33 -11.02
CA TYR A 87 -9.10 -9.28 -10.68
C TYR A 87 -10.44 -8.94 -11.36
N PHE A 88 -10.94 -7.71 -11.21
CA PHE A 88 -12.22 -7.31 -11.81
C PHE A 88 -12.19 -7.35 -13.32
N TRP A 89 -11.07 -6.94 -13.93
CA TRP A 89 -10.85 -7.02 -15.37
C TRP A 89 -10.90 -8.46 -15.87
N HIS A 90 -10.16 -9.38 -15.25
CA HIS A 90 -10.19 -10.78 -15.64
C HIS A 90 -11.56 -11.44 -15.40
N LYS A 91 -12.24 -11.08 -14.31
CA LYS A 91 -13.61 -11.54 -14.03
C LYS A 91 -14.56 -11.12 -15.14
N TYR A 92 -14.53 -9.85 -15.54
CA TYR A 92 -15.33 -9.33 -16.65
C TYR A 92 -15.00 -10.02 -17.99
N GLN A 93 -13.72 -10.17 -18.33
CA GLN A 93 -13.29 -10.76 -19.60
C GLN A 93 -13.67 -12.23 -19.76
N LYS A 94 -13.63 -13.02 -18.67
CA LYS A 94 -13.91 -14.45 -18.71
C LYS A 94 -15.40 -14.79 -18.86
N LEU A 95 -16.29 -13.84 -18.63
CA LEU A 95 -17.74 -14.06 -18.72
C LEU A 95 -18.24 -13.88 -20.17
N ALA A 96 -19.26 -14.66 -20.53
CA ALA A 96 -19.88 -14.60 -21.85
C ALA A 96 -20.64 -13.28 -22.07
N GLU A 97 -20.62 -12.74 -23.29
CA GLU A 97 -21.22 -11.42 -23.60
C GLU A 97 -22.70 -11.29 -23.23
N SER A 98 -23.47 -12.38 -23.36
CA SER A 98 -24.90 -12.40 -23.06
C SER A 98 -25.25 -12.66 -21.59
N SER A 99 -24.24 -12.89 -20.73
CA SER A 99 -24.48 -13.28 -19.33
C SER A 99 -24.82 -12.05 -18.47
N PRO A 100 -25.88 -12.11 -17.62
CA PRO A 100 -26.19 -11.02 -16.70
C PRO A 100 -25.03 -10.77 -15.72
N GLU A 101 -24.30 -11.81 -15.34
CA GLU A 101 -23.12 -11.71 -14.47
C GLU A 101 -22.00 -10.87 -15.09
N LYS A 102 -21.89 -10.82 -16.42
CA LYS A 102 -20.92 -9.95 -17.10
C LYS A 102 -21.27 -8.48 -16.90
N ASN A 103 -22.57 -8.13 -16.92
CA ASN A 103 -23.02 -6.77 -16.61
C ASN A 103 -22.70 -6.40 -15.16
N ASP A 104 -22.89 -7.33 -14.21
CA ASP A 104 -22.53 -7.11 -12.81
C ASP A 104 -21.02 -6.96 -12.62
N ALA A 105 -20.21 -7.78 -13.30
CA ALA A 105 -18.74 -7.66 -13.27
C ALA A 105 -18.27 -6.33 -13.88
N ARG A 106 -18.89 -5.90 -14.98
CA ARG A 106 -18.63 -4.59 -15.60
C ARG A 106 -18.98 -3.45 -14.64
N LYS A 107 -20.13 -3.53 -13.96
CA LYS A 107 -20.55 -2.55 -12.95
C LYS A 107 -19.53 -2.46 -11.82
N GLN A 108 -19.10 -3.59 -11.25
CA GLN A 108 -18.10 -3.64 -10.19
C GLN A 108 -16.76 -3.01 -10.61
N LEU A 109 -16.31 -3.29 -11.84
CA LEU A 109 -15.10 -2.69 -12.39
C LEU A 109 -15.22 -1.16 -12.51
N LEU A 110 -16.33 -0.67 -13.06
CA LEU A 110 -16.59 0.77 -13.21
C LEU A 110 -16.72 1.47 -11.85
N GLU A 111 -17.38 0.84 -10.88
CA GLU A 111 -17.48 1.36 -9.51
C GLU A 111 -16.09 1.46 -8.87
N MET A 112 -15.23 0.44 -9.00
CA MET A 112 -13.87 0.53 -8.48
C MET A 112 -13.06 1.64 -9.16
N MET A 113 -13.09 1.73 -10.49
CA MET A 113 -12.38 2.78 -11.23
C MET A 113 -12.89 4.18 -10.88
N GLY A 114 -14.21 4.33 -10.77
CA GLY A 114 -14.86 5.58 -10.39
C GLY A 114 -14.46 6.04 -8.98
N HIS A 115 -14.40 5.10 -8.02
CA HIS A 115 -13.92 5.39 -6.68
C HIS A 115 -12.45 5.84 -6.66
N ARG A 116 -11.57 5.13 -7.38
CA ARG A 116 -10.14 5.51 -7.46
C ARG A 116 -9.95 6.90 -8.03
N SER A 117 -10.62 7.19 -9.14
CA SER A 117 -10.61 8.50 -9.80
C SER A 117 -11.11 9.59 -8.87
N HIS A 118 -12.25 9.36 -8.19
CA HIS A 118 -12.80 10.29 -7.20
C HIS A 118 -11.78 10.63 -6.10
N ILE A 119 -11.16 9.62 -5.50
CA ILE A 119 -10.20 9.83 -4.41
C ILE A 119 -8.95 10.58 -4.90
N ASP A 120 -8.36 10.17 -6.03
CA ASP A 120 -7.18 10.84 -6.58
C ASP A 120 -7.47 12.32 -6.89
N ASN A 121 -8.56 12.59 -7.63
CA ASN A 121 -8.95 13.96 -8.00
C ASN A 121 -9.30 14.82 -6.77
N SER A 122 -9.96 14.24 -5.75
CA SER A 122 -10.34 14.96 -4.54
C SER A 122 -9.11 15.37 -3.73
N VAL A 123 -8.13 14.48 -3.57
CA VAL A 123 -6.88 14.79 -2.84
C VAL A 123 -6.06 15.84 -3.59
N GLU A 124 -5.96 15.72 -4.91
CA GLU A 124 -5.28 16.72 -5.75
C GLU A 124 -5.94 18.10 -5.62
N LEU A 125 -7.26 18.17 -5.76
CA LEU A 125 -8.01 19.42 -5.64
C LEU A 125 -7.86 20.05 -4.25
N ILE A 126 -7.90 19.25 -3.19
CA ILE A 126 -7.66 19.72 -1.82
C ILE A 126 -6.26 20.33 -1.68
N GLY A 127 -5.23 19.69 -2.24
CA GLY A 127 -3.87 20.25 -2.28
C GLY A 127 -3.83 21.61 -2.97
N ASN A 128 -4.48 21.72 -4.13
CA ASN A 128 -4.55 22.95 -4.89
C ASN A 128 -5.33 24.06 -4.15
N LEU A 129 -6.38 23.71 -3.41
CA LEU A 129 -7.15 24.66 -2.61
C LEU A 129 -6.38 25.14 -1.37
N LEU A 130 -5.55 24.29 -0.77
CA LEU A 130 -4.76 24.63 0.42
C LEU A 130 -3.50 25.43 0.11
N PHE A 131 -2.79 25.04 -0.96
CA PHE A 131 -1.45 25.56 -1.24
C PHE A 131 -1.32 26.23 -2.61
N GLY A 132 -2.39 26.26 -3.41
CA GLY A 132 -2.35 26.75 -4.79
C GLY A 132 -1.94 25.68 -5.80
N PHE A 133 -2.23 25.92 -7.08
CA PHE A 133 -1.99 24.94 -8.17
C PHE A 133 -0.51 24.64 -8.44
N ALA A 134 0.39 25.57 -8.12
CA ALA A 134 1.83 25.36 -8.29
C ALA A 134 2.41 24.54 -7.14
N ASP A 135 2.14 24.95 -5.89
CA ASP A 135 2.78 24.35 -4.71
C ASP A 135 2.01 23.14 -4.17
N GLY A 136 0.71 23.02 -4.44
CA GLY A 136 -0.13 21.90 -4.00
C GLY A 136 0.47 20.53 -4.32
N PRO A 137 0.74 20.21 -5.61
CA PRO A 137 1.36 18.95 -5.98
C PRO A 137 2.75 18.77 -5.36
N MET A 138 3.54 19.84 -5.18
CA MET A 138 4.86 19.78 -4.59
C MET A 138 4.80 19.40 -3.10
N VAL A 139 3.93 20.07 -2.34
CA VAL A 139 3.71 19.80 -0.92
C VAL A 139 3.13 18.40 -0.72
N LEU A 140 2.06 18.03 -1.43
CA LEU A 140 1.41 16.73 -1.23
C LEU A 140 2.33 15.55 -1.55
N ASN A 141 3.18 15.67 -2.58
CA ASN A 141 4.07 14.61 -3.01
C ASN A 141 5.46 14.63 -2.35
N THR A 142 5.72 15.57 -1.43
CA THR A 142 7.01 15.65 -0.72
C THR A 142 7.32 14.34 0.00
N ILE A 143 8.52 13.80 -0.25
CA ILE A 143 9.02 12.59 0.42
C ILE A 143 10.12 13.03 1.38
N ARG A 144 9.95 12.71 2.66
CA ARG A 144 10.96 12.97 3.69
C ARG A 144 12.19 12.08 3.51
N PRO A 145 13.38 12.54 3.95
CA PRO A 145 14.58 11.71 4.01
C PRO A 145 14.35 10.37 4.71
N ALA A 146 15.10 9.35 4.28
CA ALA A 146 15.02 8.02 4.89
C ALA A 146 15.40 8.08 6.38
N GLY A 147 14.58 7.46 7.23
CA GLY A 147 14.75 7.46 8.69
C GLY A 147 13.89 8.47 9.43
N GLU A 148 13.31 9.46 8.75
CA GLU A 148 12.35 10.38 9.36
C GLU A 148 10.94 9.78 9.47
N PRO A 149 10.16 10.17 10.50
CA PRO A 149 8.76 9.77 10.60
C PRO A 149 7.93 10.43 9.49
N LEU A 150 6.89 9.71 9.04
CA LEU A 150 5.97 10.19 8.00
C LEU A 150 5.27 11.51 8.39
N ALA A 151 4.80 11.59 9.63
CA ALA A 151 4.11 12.73 10.19
C ALA A 151 4.71 13.10 11.55
N ASP A 152 4.75 14.39 11.85
CA ASP A 152 5.18 14.88 13.17
C ASP A 152 4.05 14.75 14.20
N ASP A 153 2.80 14.97 13.78
CA ASP A 153 1.60 14.82 14.60
C ASP A 153 0.67 13.74 14.01
N TRP A 154 0.68 12.56 14.64
CA TRP A 154 -0.18 11.43 14.29
C TRP A 154 -1.66 11.68 14.63
N SER A 155 -1.96 12.54 15.59
CA SER A 155 -3.34 12.95 15.92
C SER A 155 -3.89 13.87 14.84
N CYS A 156 -3.07 14.81 14.35
CA CYS A 156 -3.40 15.60 13.16
C CYS A 156 -3.68 14.69 11.96
N LEU A 157 -2.79 13.74 11.65
CA LEU A 157 -2.97 12.84 10.51
C LEU A 157 -4.33 12.12 10.57
N LYS A 158 -4.65 11.50 11.72
CA LYS A 158 -5.94 10.82 11.92
C LYS A 158 -7.13 11.76 11.76
N SER A 159 -7.04 12.97 12.30
CA SER A 159 -8.12 13.96 12.26
C SER A 159 -8.33 14.51 10.85
N THR A 160 -7.26 14.74 10.09
CA THR A 160 -7.28 15.12 8.68
C THR A 160 -7.89 14.03 7.81
N VAL A 161 -7.58 12.75 8.07
CA VAL A 161 -8.21 11.61 7.38
C VAL A 161 -9.71 11.55 7.66
N ARG A 162 -10.13 11.69 8.93
CA ARG A 162 -11.55 11.74 9.29
C ARG A 162 -12.27 12.93 8.65
N ALA A 163 -11.63 14.11 8.65
CA ALA A 163 -12.15 15.31 8.02
C ALA A 163 -12.39 15.09 6.52
N PHE A 164 -11.42 14.49 5.82
CA PHE A 164 -11.57 14.08 4.43
C PHE A 164 -12.76 13.13 4.24
N GLU A 165 -12.77 12.01 4.96
CA GLU A 165 -13.79 10.97 4.76
C GLU A 165 -15.20 11.42 5.13
N SER A 166 -15.33 12.41 6.03
CA SER A 166 -16.62 13.02 6.38
C SER A 166 -17.27 13.80 5.24
N GLN A 167 -16.47 14.30 4.29
CA GLN A 167 -16.96 15.11 3.15
C GLN A 167 -16.85 14.36 1.82
N CYS A 168 -15.79 13.58 1.64
CA CYS A 168 -15.44 12.92 0.38
C CYS A 168 -15.79 11.44 0.33
N GLY A 169 -16.25 10.84 1.43
CA GLY A 169 -16.49 9.40 1.55
C GLY A 169 -15.24 8.61 1.93
N SER A 170 -15.41 7.31 2.18
CA SER A 170 -14.33 6.43 2.63
C SER A 170 -13.16 6.41 1.64
N LEU A 171 -11.94 6.28 2.16
CA LEU A 171 -10.73 6.05 1.38
C LEU A 171 -10.65 4.62 0.81
N ALA A 172 -11.33 3.67 1.44
CA ALA A 172 -11.11 2.24 1.25
C ALA A 172 -9.60 1.85 1.30
N GLN A 173 -9.25 0.65 0.85
CA GLN A 173 -7.85 0.21 0.82
C GLN A 173 -7.02 1.00 -0.20
N TYR A 174 -7.61 1.42 -1.33
CA TYR A 174 -6.90 2.16 -2.37
C TYR A 174 -6.43 3.54 -1.88
N GLY A 175 -7.33 4.31 -1.27
CA GLY A 175 -7.09 5.69 -0.84
C GLY A 175 -6.01 5.82 0.24
N MET A 176 -5.66 4.73 0.93
CA MET A 176 -4.51 4.70 1.85
C MET A 176 -3.19 5.08 1.17
N LYS A 177 -3.10 5.03 -0.17
CA LYS A 177 -1.95 5.58 -0.92
C LYS A 177 -1.70 7.08 -0.64
N HIS A 178 -2.75 7.83 -0.26
CA HIS A 178 -2.70 9.27 0.00
C HIS A 178 -2.35 9.64 1.44
N MET A 179 -2.02 8.67 2.30
CA MET A 179 -1.62 8.97 3.69
C MET A 179 -0.43 9.91 3.78
N ARG A 180 0.49 9.85 2.81
CA ARG A 180 1.61 10.82 2.74
C ARG A 180 1.10 12.23 2.45
N SER A 181 0.16 12.39 1.53
CA SER A 181 -0.45 13.68 1.23
C SER A 181 -1.08 14.30 2.48
N PHE A 182 -1.84 13.51 3.24
CA PHE A 182 -2.44 13.96 4.50
C PHE A 182 -1.40 14.26 5.59
N ALA A 183 -0.33 13.47 5.66
CA ALA A 183 0.78 13.74 6.58
C ALA A 183 1.47 15.05 6.21
N ASN A 184 1.72 15.31 4.93
CA ASN A 184 2.33 16.54 4.45
C ASN A 184 1.46 17.78 4.73
N ILE A 185 0.13 17.66 4.63
CA ILE A 185 -0.81 18.70 5.06
C ILE A 185 -0.61 19.03 6.55
N CYS A 186 -0.50 18.01 7.41
CA CYS A 186 -0.23 18.20 8.83
C CYS A 186 1.16 18.80 9.09
N ASN A 187 2.19 18.30 8.42
CA ASN A 187 3.57 18.77 8.54
C ASN A 187 3.72 20.24 8.07
N ALA A 188 2.83 20.71 7.18
CA ALA A 188 2.72 22.11 6.77
C ALA A 188 1.94 22.99 7.76
N GLY A 189 1.49 22.45 8.89
CA GLY A 189 0.78 23.19 9.94
C GLY A 189 -0.70 23.44 9.65
N ILE A 190 -1.30 22.75 8.69
CA ILE A 190 -2.74 22.89 8.39
C ILE A 190 -3.56 22.15 9.45
N LEU A 191 -4.49 22.88 10.06
CA LEU A 191 -5.38 22.33 11.08
C LEU A 191 -6.54 21.53 10.46
N PRO A 192 -7.03 20.47 11.12
CA PRO A 192 -8.14 19.65 10.62
C PRO A 192 -9.43 20.44 10.29
N GLU A 193 -9.68 21.55 10.96
CA GLU A 193 -10.85 22.41 10.69
C GLU A 193 -10.77 23.07 9.30
N ALA A 194 -9.57 23.41 8.85
CA ALA A 194 -9.36 23.88 7.49
C ALA A 194 -9.60 22.75 6.48
N MET A 195 -9.15 21.54 6.81
CA MET A 195 -9.38 20.33 6.00
C MET A 195 -10.87 20.08 5.75
N VAL A 196 -11.73 20.18 6.77
CA VAL A 196 -13.19 20.01 6.60
C VAL A 196 -13.75 21.00 5.57
N LYS A 197 -13.34 22.27 5.63
CA LYS A 197 -13.83 23.32 4.73
C LYS A 197 -13.40 23.09 3.28
N VAL A 198 -12.12 22.76 3.06
CA VAL A 198 -11.62 22.51 1.70
C VAL A 198 -12.13 21.19 1.14
N ALA A 199 -12.30 20.16 1.97
CA ALA A 199 -12.87 18.89 1.55
C ALA A 199 -14.35 19.07 1.14
N ALA A 200 -15.13 19.89 1.85
CA ALA A 200 -16.50 20.22 1.46
C ALA A 200 -16.58 21.01 0.13
N GLN A 201 -15.55 21.79 -0.21
CA GLN A 201 -15.45 22.46 -1.51
C GLN A 201 -15.05 21.49 -2.63
N ALA A 202 -14.11 20.59 -2.35
CA ALA A 202 -13.64 19.60 -3.31
C ALA A 202 -14.69 18.52 -3.60
N CYS A 203 -15.48 18.16 -2.59
CA CYS A 203 -16.46 17.08 -2.62
C CYS A 203 -17.85 17.63 -2.32
N THR A 204 -18.59 18.02 -3.37
CA THR A 204 -19.94 18.61 -3.22
C THR A 204 -20.98 17.64 -2.68
N SER A 205 -20.77 16.34 -2.86
CA SER A 205 -21.53 15.28 -2.20
C SER A 205 -20.68 14.02 -2.05
N ILE A 206 -20.99 13.21 -1.04
CA ILE A 206 -20.36 11.91 -0.86
C ILE A 206 -20.84 10.99 -2.00
N PRO A 207 -19.94 10.35 -2.75
CA PRO A 207 -20.33 9.44 -3.82
C PRO A 207 -21.20 8.30 -3.29
N THR A 208 -22.26 7.95 -4.03
CA THR A 208 -23.14 6.79 -3.74
C THR A 208 -22.48 5.44 -4.02
N ASN A 209 -21.20 5.47 -4.40
CA ASN A 209 -20.39 4.31 -4.73
C ASN A 209 -20.19 3.42 -3.47
N PRO A 210 -20.36 2.09 -3.57
CA PRO A 210 -20.16 1.18 -2.44
C PRO A 210 -18.79 1.32 -1.76
N TRP A 211 -17.74 1.63 -2.53
CA TRP A 211 -16.37 1.80 -2.03
C TRP A 211 -16.18 3.11 -1.25
N SER A 212 -17.04 4.11 -1.46
CA SER A 212 -17.02 5.39 -0.75
C SER A 212 -17.91 5.38 0.50
N ALA A 213 -18.60 4.28 0.79
CA ALA A 213 -19.56 4.21 1.87
C ALA A 213 -18.88 4.25 3.25
N THR A 214 -19.37 5.12 4.14
CA THR A 214 -18.79 5.36 5.48
C THR A 214 -19.49 4.57 6.60
N HIS A 215 -20.49 3.75 6.28
CA HIS A 215 -21.28 2.98 7.26
C HIS A 215 -20.45 1.97 8.09
N ARG A 216 -19.25 1.61 7.63
CA ARG A 216 -18.33 0.69 8.33
C ARG A 216 -17.34 1.42 9.25
N GLY A 217 -17.51 2.73 9.42
CA GLY A 217 -16.59 3.58 10.17
C GLY A 217 -15.57 4.27 9.28
N PHE A 218 -14.77 5.12 9.92
CA PHE A 218 -13.66 5.84 9.30
C PHE A 218 -12.38 5.01 9.33
N SER A 219 -11.45 5.30 8.42
CA SER A 219 -10.15 4.65 8.31
C SER A 219 -9.19 5.00 9.45
N ALA A 220 -9.48 6.05 10.23
CA ALA A 220 -8.64 6.58 11.31
C ALA A 220 -9.38 6.74 12.64
#